data_AF-A0A1F6DGS0-F1
#
_entry.id   AF-A0A1F6DGS0-F1
#
_cell.length_a   1.000
_cell.length_b   1.000
_cell.length_c   1.000
_cell.angle_alpha   90.00
_cell.angle_beta   90.00
_cell.angle_gamma   90.00
#
_symmetry.space_group_name_H-M   'P 1'
#
loop_
_entity.id
_entity.type
_entity.pdbx_description
1 polymer ?
#
loop_
_entity_poly.entity_id
_entity_poly.type
_entity_poly.pdbx_seq_one_letter_code
_entity_poly.pdbx_strand_id
1 'polypeptide(L)'
;MEMLALNNGSSEPKTAVIATMMSLKGLWDKGIPGICAVSDLYERCQNPKHSIANDELKALKDLALIQPNGRVHDTTKNVVLSAITGKSFDIKMGSPIKQMASADTPSLDEIDAVIDGIFGLQQCIMGSVDHGGITMQELGVFIRNTPDGKKGEALWREFTSQRDKPDAKEGYGFVDFIREVVAQETN
;
A
#
# COMPACT_ATOMS: atom_id res chain seq x y z
N MET A 1 -19.29 17.95 -3.10
CA MET A 1 -18.23 16.97 -3.42
C MET A 1 -17.18 17.14 -2.33
N GLU A 2 -16.94 16.10 -1.54
CA GLU A 2 -15.96 16.16 -0.44
C GLU A 2 -14.54 16.23 -1.02
N MET A 3 -13.71 17.11 -0.48
CA MET A 3 -12.34 17.37 -0.94
C MET A 3 -11.35 16.88 0.12
N LEU A 4 -10.25 16.27 -0.31
CA LEU A 4 -9.17 15.83 0.57
C LEU A 4 -7.93 16.69 0.33
N ALA A 5 -7.27 17.11 1.39
CA ALA A 5 -5.97 17.75 1.32
C ALA A 5 -4.87 16.69 1.18
N LEU A 6 -3.99 16.84 0.19
CA LEU A 6 -2.93 15.89 -0.09
C LEU A 6 -1.58 16.35 0.45
N ASN A 7 -0.63 15.42 0.61
CA ASN A 7 0.72 15.69 1.13
C ASN A 7 1.50 16.71 0.30
N ASN A 8 1.24 16.79 -1.01
CA ASN A 8 1.86 17.78 -1.89
C ASN A 8 1.25 19.19 -1.78
N GLY A 9 0.25 19.40 -0.89
CA GLY A 9 -0.43 20.68 -0.68
C GLY A 9 -1.64 20.93 -1.59
N SER A 10 -1.93 20.04 -2.56
CA SER A 10 -3.13 20.14 -3.38
C SER A 10 -4.39 19.69 -2.64
N SER A 11 -5.56 19.99 -3.22
CA SER A 11 -6.84 19.48 -2.74
C SER A 11 -7.61 18.86 -3.89
N GLU A 12 -8.03 17.61 -3.72
CA GLU A 12 -8.63 16.80 -4.78
C GLU A 12 -9.96 16.17 -4.32
N PRO A 13 -10.90 15.88 -5.24
CA PRO A 13 -12.13 15.17 -4.89
C PRO A 13 -11.85 13.81 -4.26
N LYS A 14 -12.48 13.52 -3.12
CA LYS A 14 -12.32 12.25 -2.38
C LYS A 14 -12.50 11.02 -3.27
N THR A 15 -13.52 11.04 -4.13
CA THR A 15 -13.81 9.94 -5.06
C THR A 15 -12.67 9.70 -6.04
N ALA A 16 -12.01 10.76 -6.53
CA ALA A 16 -10.87 10.64 -7.45
C ALA A 16 -9.61 10.15 -6.73
N VAL A 17 -9.39 10.59 -5.49
CA VAL A 17 -8.29 10.10 -4.64
C VAL A 17 -8.44 8.60 -4.39
N ILE A 18 -9.63 8.15 -3.96
CA ILE A 18 -9.91 6.73 -3.69
C ILE A 18 -9.74 5.90 -4.96
N ALA A 19 -10.36 6.30 -6.07
CA ALA A 19 -10.27 5.56 -7.33
C ALA A 19 -8.82 5.43 -7.84
N THR A 20 -8.03 6.50 -7.70
CA THR A 20 -6.61 6.48 -8.08
C THR A 20 -5.82 5.53 -7.17
N MET A 21 -5.99 5.61 -5.85
CA MET A 21 -5.30 4.73 -4.91
C MET A 21 -5.68 3.25 -5.08
N MET A 22 -6.95 2.95 -5.35
CA MET A 22 -7.37 1.58 -5.66
C MET A 22 -6.70 1.03 -6.92
N SER A 23 -6.54 1.86 -7.94
CA SER A 23 -5.87 1.48 -9.19
C SER A 23 -4.37 1.26 -8.98
N LEU A 24 -3.71 2.15 -8.23
CA LEU A 24 -2.29 2.00 -7.87
C LEU A 24 -2.04 0.73 -7.05
N LYS A 25 -2.92 0.44 -6.08
CA LYS A 25 -2.88 -0.79 -5.30
C LYS A 25 -3.06 -2.03 -6.17
N GLY A 26 -4.07 -2.02 -7.05
CA GLY A 26 -4.32 -3.14 -7.95
C GLY A 26 -3.17 -3.41 -8.93
N LEU A 27 -2.34 -2.41 -9.24
CA LEU A 27 -1.06 -2.62 -9.92
C LEU A 27 -0.02 -3.21 -8.96
N TRP A 28 0.17 -2.59 -7.80
CA TRP A 28 1.15 -3.01 -6.80
C TRP A 28 1.01 -4.49 -6.41
N ASP A 29 -0.23 -4.95 -6.25
CA ASP A 29 -0.57 -6.33 -5.87
C ASP A 29 -0.26 -7.36 -6.99
N LYS A 30 0.03 -6.92 -8.23
CA LYS A 30 0.48 -7.79 -9.34
C LYS A 30 1.99 -8.08 -9.30
N GLY A 31 2.70 -7.63 -8.27
CA GLY A 31 4.13 -7.84 -8.11
C GLY A 31 4.97 -7.00 -9.07
N ILE A 32 6.16 -7.50 -9.44
CA ILE A 32 7.19 -6.75 -10.18
C ILE A 32 6.63 -5.99 -11.40
N PRO A 33 5.83 -6.58 -12.31
CA PRO A 33 5.30 -5.85 -13.47
C PRO A 33 4.44 -4.64 -13.09
N GLY A 34 3.66 -4.76 -12.03
CA GLY A 34 2.82 -3.67 -11.53
C GLY A 34 3.64 -2.60 -10.82
N ILE A 35 4.66 -2.99 -10.06
CA ILE A 35 5.61 -2.06 -9.44
C ILE A 35 6.35 -1.25 -10.52
N CYS A 36 6.78 -1.89 -11.62
CA CYS A 36 7.36 -1.20 -12.78
C CYS A 36 6.39 -0.17 -13.35
N ALA A 37 5.13 -0.53 -13.59
CA ALA A 37 4.12 0.39 -14.10
C ALA A 37 3.87 1.59 -13.16
N VAL A 38 3.83 1.34 -11.85
CA VAL A 38 3.66 2.40 -10.84
C VAL A 38 4.90 3.31 -10.78
N SER A 39 6.10 2.74 -10.87
CA SER A 39 7.36 3.51 -10.93
C SER A 39 7.43 4.39 -12.16
N ASP A 40 7.12 3.85 -13.34
CA ASP A 40 7.07 4.59 -14.59
C ASP A 40 6.01 5.71 -14.57
N LEU A 41 4.85 5.46 -13.96
CA LEU A 41 3.84 6.48 -13.75
C LEU A 41 4.37 7.60 -12.82
N TYR A 42 5.03 7.24 -11.73
CA TYR A 42 5.60 8.20 -10.78
C TYR A 42 6.69 9.07 -11.43
N GLU A 43 7.60 8.47 -12.19
CA GLU A 43 8.63 9.18 -12.95
C GLU A 43 8.00 10.08 -14.03
N ARG A 44 6.93 9.63 -14.70
CA ARG A 44 6.16 10.45 -15.65
C ARG A 44 5.47 11.64 -14.99
N CYS A 45 4.97 11.48 -13.77
CA CYS A 45 4.35 12.57 -13.01
C CYS A 45 5.36 13.67 -12.66
N GLN A 46 6.60 13.30 -12.37
CA GLN A 46 7.70 14.24 -12.10
C GLN A 46 8.25 14.86 -13.41
N ASN A 47 8.45 14.02 -14.43
CA ASN A 47 8.97 14.41 -15.74
C ASN A 47 8.00 13.98 -16.85
N PRO A 48 7.21 14.90 -17.43
CA PRO A 48 6.26 14.59 -18.49
C PRO A 48 6.86 13.94 -19.75
N LYS A 49 8.19 14.02 -19.92
CA LYS A 49 8.92 13.42 -21.05
C LYS A 49 9.47 12.02 -20.76
N HIS A 50 9.32 11.50 -19.53
CA HIS A 50 9.76 10.15 -19.17
C HIS A 50 9.15 9.10 -20.10
N SER A 51 9.90 8.15 -20.63
CA SER A 51 9.32 7.09 -21.46
C SER A 51 8.74 6.00 -20.58
N ILE A 52 7.55 5.50 -20.92
CA ILE A 52 6.94 4.36 -20.25
C ILE A 52 6.99 3.19 -21.22
N ALA A 53 7.37 2.01 -20.74
CA ALA A 53 7.37 0.82 -21.59
C ALA A 53 5.94 0.42 -22.02
N ASN A 54 5.81 -0.27 -23.16
CA ASN A 54 4.52 -0.40 -23.84
C ASN A 54 3.48 -1.19 -23.04
N ASP A 55 3.91 -2.22 -22.32
CA ASP A 55 3.02 -3.08 -21.54
C ASP A 55 2.52 -2.36 -20.28
N GLU A 56 3.40 -1.60 -19.63
CA GLU A 56 3.09 -0.71 -18.51
C GLU A 56 2.14 0.40 -18.95
N LEU A 57 2.41 1.04 -20.09
CA LEU A 57 1.56 2.08 -20.65
C LEU A 57 0.15 1.56 -20.95
N LYS A 58 0.03 0.32 -21.44
CA LYS A 58 -1.26 -0.33 -21.66
C LYS A 58 -2.00 -0.53 -20.33
N ALA A 59 -1.35 -1.10 -19.33
CA ALA A 59 -1.95 -1.32 -18.02
C ALA A 59 -2.41 0.00 -17.35
N LEU A 60 -1.63 1.06 -17.49
CA LEU A 60 -1.94 2.39 -16.96
C LEU A 60 -3.12 3.05 -17.69
N LYS A 61 -3.26 2.82 -19.00
CA LYS A 61 -4.41 3.29 -19.78
C LYS A 61 -5.69 2.51 -19.44
N ASP A 62 -5.59 1.20 -19.28
CA ASP A 62 -6.74 0.34 -18.94
C ASP A 62 -7.34 0.72 -17.56
N LEU A 63 -6.51 1.24 -16.66
CA LEU A 63 -6.92 1.76 -15.35
C LEU A 63 -7.24 3.26 -15.35
N ALA A 64 -7.25 3.91 -16.51
CA ALA A 64 -7.48 5.34 -16.67
C ALA A 64 -6.53 6.25 -15.85
N LEU A 65 -5.36 5.75 -15.47
CA LEU A 65 -4.30 6.53 -14.80
C LEU A 65 -3.53 7.40 -15.81
N ILE A 66 -3.51 6.98 -17.07
CA ILE A 66 -2.97 7.75 -18.20
C ILE A 66 -4.06 7.89 -19.26
N GLN A 67 -4.20 9.10 -19.80
CA GLN A 67 -5.11 9.40 -20.89
C GLN A 67 -4.72 8.65 -22.18
N PRO A 68 -5.65 8.45 -23.12
CA PRO A 68 -5.34 7.85 -24.42
C PRO A 68 -4.19 8.55 -25.17
N ASN A 69 -4.07 9.88 -25.00
CA ASN A 69 -3.03 10.72 -25.59
C ASN A 69 -1.65 10.62 -24.87
N GLY A 70 -1.55 9.82 -23.80
CA GLY A 70 -0.31 9.61 -23.04
C GLY A 70 -0.04 10.62 -21.92
N ARG A 71 -0.95 11.58 -21.66
CA ARG A 71 -0.83 12.53 -20.55
C ARG A 71 -1.44 11.96 -19.27
N VAL A 72 -0.85 12.31 -18.13
CA VAL A 72 -1.44 12.05 -16.81
C VAL A 72 -2.42 13.17 -16.49
N HIS A 73 -3.59 12.86 -15.94
CA HIS A 73 -4.51 13.87 -15.39
C HIS A 73 -3.89 14.56 -14.18
N ASP A 74 -4.15 15.85 -13.98
CA ASP A 74 -3.58 16.61 -12.85
C ASP A 74 -3.97 16.00 -11.50
N THR A 75 -5.23 15.57 -11.33
CA THR A 75 -5.67 14.85 -10.12
C THR A 75 -4.88 13.57 -9.88
N THR A 76 -4.74 12.71 -10.90
CA THR A 76 -3.95 11.47 -10.79
C THR A 76 -2.50 11.78 -10.44
N LYS A 77 -1.91 12.79 -11.10
CA LYS A 77 -0.55 13.25 -10.82
C LYS A 77 -0.41 13.71 -9.37
N ASN A 78 -1.34 14.50 -8.86
CA ASN A 78 -1.32 15.01 -7.50
C ASN A 78 -1.41 13.90 -6.46
N VAL A 79 -2.28 12.91 -6.68
CA VAL A 79 -2.39 11.73 -5.83
C VAL A 79 -1.11 10.90 -5.87
N VAL A 80 -0.59 10.59 -7.06
CA VAL A 80 0.64 9.80 -7.25
C VAL A 80 1.83 10.47 -6.55
N LEU A 81 2.03 11.77 -6.75
CA LEU A 81 3.14 12.51 -6.12
C LEU A 81 2.98 12.66 -4.60
N SER A 82 1.77 12.47 -4.07
CA SER A 82 1.51 12.51 -2.63
C SER A 82 1.60 11.15 -1.96
N ALA A 83 1.29 10.07 -2.70
CA ALA A 83 1.30 8.69 -2.21
C ALA A 83 2.67 8.02 -2.37
N ILE A 84 3.45 8.39 -3.38
CA ILE A 84 4.67 7.67 -3.75
C ILE A 84 5.91 8.49 -3.41
N THR A 85 6.86 7.83 -2.76
CA THR A 85 8.19 8.35 -2.42
C THR A 85 9.27 7.38 -2.88
N GLY A 86 10.53 7.81 -2.86
CA GLY A 86 11.66 6.98 -3.31
C GLY A 86 12.02 7.20 -4.77
N LYS A 87 12.79 6.29 -5.36
CA LYS A 87 13.26 6.38 -6.76
C LYS A 87 13.37 5.00 -7.40
N SER A 88 13.01 4.92 -8.68
CA SER A 88 13.15 3.71 -9.49
C SER A 88 12.50 2.47 -8.82
N PHE A 89 13.28 1.46 -8.42
CA PHE A 89 12.77 0.25 -7.77
C PHE A 89 12.61 0.37 -6.26
N ASP A 90 13.16 1.42 -5.64
CA ASP A 90 13.05 1.70 -4.20
C ASP A 90 11.85 2.62 -3.90
N ILE A 91 10.82 2.55 -4.74
CA ILE A 91 9.60 3.32 -4.50
C ILE A 91 8.79 2.72 -3.36
N LYS A 92 8.21 3.59 -2.55
CA LYS A 92 7.29 3.24 -1.46
C LYS A 92 5.97 3.95 -1.68
N MET A 93 4.88 3.20 -1.52
CA MET A 93 3.53 3.75 -1.55
C MET A 93 3.00 3.89 -0.12
N GLY A 94 2.49 5.06 0.21
CA GLY A 94 1.85 5.40 1.48
C GLY A 94 0.57 6.19 1.28
N SER A 95 0.02 6.73 2.37
CA SER A 95 -1.18 7.57 2.30
C SER A 95 -0.89 8.87 1.55
N PRO A 96 -1.71 9.27 0.55
CA PRO A 96 -1.58 10.56 -0.12
C PRO A 96 -2.13 11.73 0.70
N ILE A 97 -2.87 11.45 1.77
CA ILE A 97 -3.63 12.45 2.52
C ILE A 97 -2.72 13.11 3.55
N LYS A 98 -2.83 14.43 3.63
CA LYS A 98 -2.16 15.20 4.68
C LYS A 98 -2.83 14.93 6.03
N GLN A 99 -2.15 14.22 6.92
CA GLN A 99 -2.60 14.10 8.31
C GLN A 99 -2.66 15.48 8.95
N MET A 100 -3.85 15.89 9.41
CA MET A 100 -4.00 17.10 10.21
C MET A 100 -3.59 16.79 11.65
N ALA A 101 -2.80 17.67 12.26
CA ALA A 101 -2.56 17.63 13.69
C ALA A 101 -3.83 18.09 14.44
N SER A 102 -4.53 17.11 15.02
CA SER A 102 -5.46 17.15 16.16
C SER A 102 -6.98 17.42 16.02
N ALA A 103 -7.68 16.59 16.82
CA ALA A 103 -8.88 16.79 17.65
C ALA A 103 -10.31 16.68 17.11
N ASP A 104 -10.63 17.02 15.86
CA ASP A 104 -12.03 16.90 15.39
C ASP A 104 -12.07 16.39 13.94
N THR A 105 -12.15 15.07 13.77
CA THR A 105 -12.15 14.45 12.44
C THR A 105 -13.36 13.54 12.28
N PRO A 106 -14.19 13.70 11.22
CA PRO A 106 -15.08 12.62 10.79
C PRO A 106 -14.24 11.43 10.31
N SER A 107 -14.69 10.20 10.57
CA SER A 107 -13.89 8.97 10.53
C SER A 107 -13.13 8.75 9.20
N LEU A 108 -11.83 9.06 9.23
CA LEU A 108 -10.76 8.64 8.31
C LEU A 108 -10.31 7.19 8.57
N ASP A 109 -10.82 6.58 9.65
CA ASP A 109 -10.41 5.28 10.16
C ASP A 109 -10.58 4.14 9.16
N GLU A 110 -11.55 4.20 8.25
CA GLU A 110 -11.75 3.13 7.25
C GLU A 110 -10.70 3.18 6.13
N ILE A 111 -10.25 4.37 5.73
CA ILE A 111 -9.27 4.53 4.65
C ILE A 111 -7.86 4.28 5.21
N ASP A 112 -7.55 4.86 6.37
CA ASP A 112 -6.26 4.63 7.03
C ASP A 112 -6.13 3.18 7.51
N ALA A 113 -7.19 2.54 8.06
CA ALA A 113 -7.11 1.11 8.39
C ALA A 113 -6.94 0.21 7.15
N VAL A 114 -7.53 0.55 6.01
CA VAL A 114 -7.36 -0.22 4.76
C VAL A 114 -5.96 -0.01 4.16
N ILE A 115 -5.41 1.20 4.25
CA ILE A 115 -4.07 1.54 3.74
C ILE A 115 -3.00 0.98 4.70
N ASP A 116 -3.03 1.31 6.00
CA ASP A 116 -2.09 0.80 7.01
C ASP A 116 -2.22 -0.71 7.16
N GLY A 117 -3.44 -1.24 7.09
CA GLY A 117 -3.73 -2.67 7.14
C GLY A 117 -3.04 -3.49 6.06
N ILE A 118 -2.98 -2.95 4.85
CA ILE A 118 -2.50 -3.71 3.69
C ILE A 118 -1.03 -3.40 3.40
N PHE A 119 -0.60 -2.14 3.54
CA PHE A 119 0.80 -1.76 3.33
C PHE A 119 1.68 -2.09 4.54
N GLY A 120 1.17 -1.96 5.77
CA GLY A 120 1.90 -2.35 6.98
C GLY A 120 2.23 -3.84 6.96
N LEU A 121 1.25 -4.69 6.63
CA LEU A 121 1.46 -6.13 6.50
C LEU A 121 2.50 -6.46 5.43
N GLN A 122 2.39 -5.86 4.24
CA GLN A 122 3.33 -6.11 3.15
C GLN A 122 4.76 -5.67 3.50
N GLN A 123 4.93 -4.49 4.10
CA GLN A 123 6.24 -3.99 4.53
C GLN A 123 6.86 -4.86 5.63
N CYS A 124 6.05 -5.34 6.58
CA CYS A 124 6.53 -6.23 7.62
C CYS A 124 6.91 -7.62 7.07
N ILE A 125 6.16 -8.17 6.09
CA ILE A 125 6.53 -9.41 5.40
C ILE A 125 7.85 -9.22 4.66
N MET A 126 7.97 -8.19 3.82
CA MET A 126 9.18 -7.93 3.03
C MET A 126 10.40 -7.68 3.92
N GLY A 127 10.26 -6.82 4.93
CA GLY A 127 11.33 -6.57 5.90
C GLY A 127 11.75 -7.84 6.66
N SER A 128 10.81 -8.72 7.00
CA SER A 128 11.13 -9.97 7.71
C SER A 128 11.83 -10.99 6.81
N VAL A 129 11.50 -11.04 5.51
CA VAL A 129 12.19 -11.90 4.54
C VAL A 129 13.60 -11.38 4.26
N ASP A 130 13.75 -10.07 4.02
CA ASP A 130 15.03 -9.44 3.66
C ASP A 130 16.06 -9.50 4.78
N HIS A 131 15.62 -9.44 6.05
CA HIS A 131 16.49 -9.55 7.22
C HIS A 131 16.66 -11.00 7.72
N GLY A 132 16.14 -12.00 6.98
CA GLY A 132 16.24 -13.41 7.36
C GLY A 132 15.45 -13.80 8.61
N GLY A 133 14.48 -12.98 9.02
CA GLY A 133 13.63 -13.22 10.18
C GLY A 133 12.58 -14.32 9.95
N ILE A 134 12.19 -14.58 8.70
CA ILE A 134 11.29 -15.66 8.30
C ILE A 134 11.76 -16.33 7.01
N THR A 135 11.55 -17.64 6.90
CA THR A 135 11.83 -18.42 5.69
C THR A 135 10.66 -18.38 4.71
N MET A 136 10.92 -18.64 3.42
CA MET A 136 9.87 -18.75 2.40
C MET A 136 8.89 -19.91 2.70
N GLN A 137 9.34 -20.93 3.43
CA GLN A 137 8.49 -22.04 3.88
C GLN A 137 7.52 -21.59 4.99
N GLU A 138 8.01 -20.87 6.01
CA GLU A 138 7.17 -20.29 7.06
C GLU A 138 6.14 -19.30 6.48
N LEU A 139 6.56 -18.45 5.54
CA LEU A 139 5.68 -17.54 4.83
C LEU A 139 4.61 -18.29 4.03
N GLY A 140 4.99 -19.37 3.34
CA GLY A 140 4.05 -20.20 2.59
C GLY A 140 3.00 -20.87 3.49
N VAL A 141 3.37 -21.30 4.70
CA VAL A 141 2.43 -21.85 5.69
C VAL A 141 1.52 -20.76 6.24
N PHE A 142 2.06 -19.60 6.58
CA PHE A 142 1.28 -18.44 7.04
C PHE A 142 0.20 -18.02 6.03
N ILE A 143 0.55 -17.94 4.75
CA ILE A 143 -0.41 -17.60 3.67
C ILE A 143 -1.50 -18.66 3.55
N ARG A 144 -1.17 -19.96 3.64
CA ARG A 144 -2.14 -21.06 3.55
C ARG A 144 -3.07 -21.15 4.76
N ASN A 145 -2.55 -20.82 5.94
CA ASN A 145 -3.27 -20.96 7.21
C ASN A 145 -4.08 -19.71 7.57
N THR A 146 -3.95 -18.65 6.77
CA THR A 146 -4.88 -17.54 6.77
C THR A 146 -6.19 -18.04 6.12
N PRO A 147 -7.32 -18.13 6.85
CA PRO A 147 -8.57 -18.62 6.28
C PRO A 147 -8.95 -17.79 5.05
N ASP A 148 -9.48 -18.44 4.00
CA ASP A 148 -10.06 -17.79 2.82
C ASP A 148 -11.06 -16.71 3.27
N GLY A 149 -10.61 -15.46 3.34
CA GLY A 149 -11.42 -14.32 3.78
C GLY A 149 -10.82 -13.37 4.81
N LYS A 150 -9.72 -13.71 5.52
CA LYS A 150 -9.01 -12.67 6.31
C LYS A 150 -8.19 -11.80 5.35
N LYS A 151 -8.81 -10.73 4.84
CA LYS A 151 -8.12 -9.66 4.07
C LYS A 151 -6.91 -9.17 4.88
N GLY A 152 -5.85 -8.69 4.22
CA GLY A 152 -4.63 -8.22 4.89
C GLY A 152 -4.89 -7.23 6.05
N GLU A 153 -5.95 -6.43 5.92
CA GLU A 153 -6.47 -5.55 6.98
C GLU A 153 -6.86 -6.28 8.28
N ALA A 154 -7.51 -7.45 8.19
CA ALA A 154 -7.90 -8.24 9.35
C ALA A 154 -6.68 -8.84 10.07
N LEU A 155 -5.68 -9.32 9.31
CA LEU A 155 -4.42 -9.82 9.86
C LEU A 155 -3.61 -8.71 10.51
N TRP A 156 -3.59 -7.52 9.90
CA TRP A 156 -2.92 -6.37 10.48
C TRP A 156 -3.57 -5.92 11.79
N ARG A 157 -4.92 -5.82 11.81
CA ARG A 157 -5.65 -5.50 13.05
C ARG A 157 -5.38 -6.53 14.15
N GLU A 158 -5.29 -7.80 13.79
CA GLU A 158 -4.97 -8.87 14.72
C GLU A 158 -3.54 -8.74 15.26
N PHE A 159 -2.55 -8.51 14.39
CA PHE A 159 -1.17 -8.23 14.80
C PHE A 159 -1.07 -7.01 15.71
N THR A 160 -1.64 -5.87 15.34
CA THR A 160 -1.60 -4.65 16.16
C THR A 160 -2.32 -4.85 17.49
N SER A 161 -3.46 -5.54 17.47
CA SER A 161 -4.20 -5.87 18.70
C SER A 161 -3.41 -6.79 19.62
N GLN A 162 -2.50 -7.62 19.12
CA GLN A 162 -1.66 -8.48 19.95
C GLN A 162 -0.40 -7.75 20.45
N ARG A 163 0.22 -6.94 19.59
CA ARG A 163 1.39 -6.10 19.92
C ARG A 163 1.06 -5.06 20.99
N ASP A 164 -0.12 -4.45 20.92
CA ASP A 164 -0.51 -3.33 21.78
C ASP A 164 -1.21 -3.78 23.08
N LYS A 165 -1.23 -5.09 23.36
CA LYS A 165 -1.75 -5.61 24.63
C LYS A 165 -0.93 -5.08 25.81
N PRO A 166 -1.57 -4.77 26.96
CA PRO A 166 -0.86 -4.29 28.15
C PRO A 166 0.18 -5.29 28.69
N ASP A 167 -0.04 -6.57 28.41
CA ASP A 167 0.80 -7.72 28.76
C ASP A 167 1.56 -8.29 27.56
N ALA A 168 1.62 -7.57 26.43
CA ALA A 168 2.40 -7.99 25.28
C ALA A 168 3.87 -8.18 25.66
N LYS A 169 4.47 -9.24 25.11
CA LYS A 169 5.89 -9.53 25.32
C LYS A 169 6.72 -8.35 24.80
N GLU A 170 7.66 -7.87 25.61
CA GLU A 170 8.52 -6.76 25.21
C GLU A 170 9.29 -7.12 23.92
N GLY A 171 9.16 -6.29 22.89
CA GLY A 171 9.74 -6.55 21.56
C GLY A 171 8.93 -7.49 20.66
N TYR A 172 7.66 -7.79 20.99
CA TYR A 172 6.77 -8.60 20.16
C TYR A 172 6.65 -8.00 18.75
N GLY A 173 7.21 -8.71 17.78
CA GLY A 173 7.33 -8.28 16.40
C GLY A 173 6.44 -9.08 15.47
N PHE A 174 6.43 -8.66 14.21
CA PHE A 174 5.64 -9.33 13.17
C PHE A 174 6.10 -10.77 12.90
N VAL A 175 7.38 -11.07 13.13
CA VAL A 175 7.93 -12.44 13.03
C VAL A 175 7.34 -13.36 14.09
N ASP A 176 7.16 -12.87 15.32
CA ASP A 176 6.55 -13.63 16.41
C ASP A 176 5.09 -13.95 16.08
N PHE A 177 4.35 -12.96 15.58
CA PHE A 177 2.99 -13.12 15.10
C PHE A 177 2.85 -14.18 13.99
N ILE A 178 3.73 -14.16 12.99
CA ILE A 178 3.75 -15.19 11.93
C ILE A 178 3.95 -16.58 12.54
N ARG A 179 4.91 -16.74 13.45
CA ARG A 179 5.23 -18.04 14.06
C ARG A 179 4.10 -18.55 14.94
N GLU A 180 3.37 -17.69 15.62
CA GLU A 180 2.19 -18.06 16.39
C GLU A 180 1.05 -18.55 15.49
N VAL A 181 0.78 -17.86 14.38
CA VAL A 181 -0.22 -18.29 13.39
C VAL A 181 0.17 -19.62 12.74
N VAL A 182 1.47 -19.82 12.47
CA VAL A 182 2.00 -21.09 11.94
C VAL A 182 1.90 -22.22 12.98
N ALA A 183 2.18 -21.94 14.26
CA ALA A 183 2.19 -22.93 15.33
C ALA A 183 0.80 -23.44 15.71
N GLN A 184 -0.26 -22.65 15.51
CA GLN A 184 -1.65 -22.99 15.85
C GLN A 184 -2.22 -24.21 15.11
N GLU A 185 -1.56 -24.72 14.07
CA GLU A 185 -1.93 -25.97 13.38
C GLU A 185 -1.21 -27.23 13.88
N THR A 186 -0.21 -27.10 14.76
CA THR A 186 0.57 -28.25 15.26
C THR A 186 -0.05 -28.94 16.48
N ASN A 187 -1.26 -28.55 16.89
CA ASN A 187 -2.01 -29.12 18.03
C ASN A 187 -3.37 -29.65 17.60
#